data_AF-A0A1G3LIL0-F1
#
_entry.id   AF-A0A1G3LIL0-F1
#
_cell.length_a   1.000
_cell.length_b   1.000
_cell.length_c   1.000
_cell.angle_alpha   90.00
_cell.angle_beta   90.00
_cell.angle_gamma   90.00
#
_symmetry.space_group_name_H-M   'P 1'
#
loop_
_entity.id
_entity.type
_entity.pdbx_description
1 polymer ?
#
loop_
_entity_poly.entity_id
_entity_poly.type
_entity_poly.pdbx_seq_one_letter_code
_entity_poly.pdbx_strand_id
1 'polypeptide(L)'
;MVDLNLFNYTKTENFSTKQKIFFTSIYLFSKNGINGVSIREITKIVGIKESSFYNHFKNKDALVNEIINLFIHKFNRNISNEKKIENILSEKSLKKILIFLYVSVFNSLDKKMIEVTKIMIIEEFRNKNVKKALKFIYSKNFRIIKTIFSNLIDKKIIPYCDIDIISLEFIYPLTSFIIETIIREEDGIIHFDIEKISEYLSFFEGLILKGINNSNLKLINDNLVNSLINELIKTENRNLTTKEQIFEIATDLFYEHGFNGVSIRDITKSVGIKESSFYNHYTNKEELINTVINYYKNASLKDLPLFSDEFLLVYIDKIGLENFFWVAHKYNYELRGGKSLTKLTRILVSECLINEKAKEAGLEYFYNLYYDFMERIFNLMIKNKLLKPISTNLITTQYIRTMFTFIFELELTKCKGLDIEKVNQKIKNHIQFFCAMFRYSTD
;
A
#
# COMPACT_ATOMS: atom_id res chain seq x y z
N MET A 1 -3.76 -17.50 24.34
CA MET A 1 -5.17 -17.58 24.80
C MET A 1 -5.98 -16.71 23.86
N VAL A 2 -6.88 -17.29 23.07
CA VAL A 2 -7.76 -16.53 22.16
C VAL A 2 -8.73 -15.74 23.04
N ASP A 3 -8.75 -14.41 22.91
CA ASP A 3 -9.71 -13.57 23.64
C ASP A 3 -11.14 -13.96 23.20
N LEU A 4 -11.86 -14.59 24.13
CA LEU A 4 -13.22 -15.09 23.96
C LEU A 4 -14.26 -13.96 23.95
N ASN A 5 -13.86 -12.69 23.99
CA ASN A 5 -14.79 -11.56 23.89
C ASN A 5 -15.53 -11.45 22.54
N LEU A 6 -15.15 -12.24 21.50
CA LEU A 6 -15.99 -12.42 20.31
C LEU A 6 -17.36 -13.07 20.62
N PHE A 7 -17.47 -13.83 21.71
CA PHE A 7 -18.75 -14.43 22.13
C PHE A 7 -19.78 -13.39 22.62
N ASN A 8 -19.37 -12.17 22.94
CA ASN A 8 -20.30 -11.13 23.40
C ASN A 8 -21.14 -10.52 22.27
N TYR A 9 -20.70 -10.61 20.99
CA TYR A 9 -21.57 -10.31 19.84
C TYR A 9 -22.56 -11.44 19.53
N THR A 10 -22.28 -12.66 19.98
CA THR A 10 -23.13 -13.83 19.71
C THR A 10 -24.17 -14.12 20.79
N LYS A 11 -24.15 -13.42 21.93
CA LYS A 11 -25.10 -13.62 23.02
C LYS A 11 -26.41 -12.85 22.86
N THR A 12 -26.44 -11.80 22.04
CA THR A 12 -27.63 -10.95 21.85
C THR A 12 -28.34 -11.19 20.50
N GLU A 13 -27.68 -11.77 19.50
CA GLU A 13 -28.27 -12.08 18.19
C GLU A 13 -28.23 -13.59 17.89
N ASN A 14 -29.39 -14.16 17.56
CA ASN A 14 -29.55 -15.58 17.30
C ASN A 14 -29.11 -15.94 15.86
N PHE A 15 -27.80 -15.98 15.60
CA PHE A 15 -27.26 -16.27 14.27
C PHE A 15 -27.49 -17.72 13.84
N SER A 16 -27.84 -17.91 12.57
CA SER A 16 -27.83 -19.23 11.92
C SER A 16 -26.44 -19.86 11.90
N THR A 17 -26.34 -21.19 11.77
CA THR A 17 -25.05 -21.89 11.64
C THR A 17 -24.21 -21.36 10.48
N LYS A 18 -24.84 -21.05 9.33
CA LYS A 18 -24.15 -20.43 8.18
C LYS A 18 -23.50 -19.09 8.57
N GLN A 19 -24.23 -18.22 9.27
CA GLN A 19 -23.71 -16.93 9.73
C GLN A 19 -22.60 -17.09 10.76
N LYS A 20 -22.71 -18.05 11.69
CA LYS A 20 -21.62 -18.35 12.65
C LYS A 20 -20.35 -18.75 11.92
N ILE A 21 -20.42 -19.69 10.97
CA ILE A 21 -19.28 -20.07 10.12
C ILE A 21 -18.72 -18.83 9.40
N PHE A 22 -19.58 -18.02 8.79
CA PHE A 22 -19.17 -16.84 8.03
C PHE A 22 -18.41 -15.81 8.89
N PHE A 23 -18.97 -15.42 10.03
CA PHE A 23 -18.35 -14.42 10.91
C PHE A 23 -17.10 -14.93 11.62
N THR A 24 -17.09 -16.18 12.06
CA THR A 24 -15.88 -16.83 12.60
C THR A 24 -14.77 -16.86 11.56
N SER A 25 -15.11 -17.14 10.31
CA SER A 25 -14.13 -17.17 9.22
C SER A 25 -13.54 -15.79 8.93
N ILE A 26 -14.36 -14.73 8.90
CA ILE A 26 -13.86 -13.36 8.75
C ILE A 26 -12.86 -13.02 9.86
N TYR A 27 -13.19 -13.34 11.10
CA TYR A 27 -12.29 -13.08 12.22
C TYR A 27 -10.96 -13.84 12.05
N LEU A 28 -11.02 -15.16 11.85
CA LEU A 28 -9.81 -15.99 11.73
C LEU A 28 -8.95 -15.61 10.52
N PHE A 29 -9.56 -15.37 9.35
CA PHE A 29 -8.82 -14.96 8.16
C PHE A 29 -8.18 -13.57 8.34
N SER A 30 -8.83 -12.64 9.05
CA SER A 30 -8.25 -11.32 9.31
C SER A 30 -7.00 -11.36 10.20
N LYS A 31 -6.84 -12.44 10.99
CA LYS A 31 -5.72 -12.63 11.91
C LYS A 31 -4.64 -13.55 11.38
N ASN A 32 -4.93 -14.44 10.44
CA ASN A 32 -3.98 -15.47 10.01
C ASN A 32 -3.85 -15.59 8.47
N GLY A 33 -4.59 -14.79 7.72
CA GLY A 33 -4.80 -14.99 6.28
C GLY A 33 -5.70 -16.19 5.97
N ILE A 34 -6.11 -16.32 4.72
CA ILE A 34 -6.99 -17.40 4.25
C ILE A 34 -6.26 -18.74 4.32
N ASN A 35 -4.99 -18.78 3.93
CA ASN A 35 -4.21 -20.02 3.88
C ASN A 35 -3.83 -20.53 5.27
N GLY A 36 -3.68 -19.63 6.25
CA GLY A 36 -3.34 -19.99 7.63
C GLY A 36 -4.46 -20.66 8.41
N VAL A 37 -5.70 -20.69 7.89
CA VAL A 37 -6.89 -21.16 8.61
C VAL A 37 -7.49 -22.38 7.94
N SER A 38 -7.77 -23.42 8.75
CA SER A 38 -8.40 -24.67 8.29
C SER A 38 -9.92 -24.67 8.51
N ILE A 39 -10.66 -25.47 7.71
CA ILE A 39 -12.10 -25.66 7.92
C ILE A 39 -12.36 -26.27 9.31
N ARG A 40 -11.53 -27.25 9.70
CA ARG A 40 -11.59 -27.88 11.02
C ARG A 40 -11.53 -26.87 12.16
N GLU A 41 -10.60 -25.92 12.10
CA GLU A 41 -10.46 -24.84 13.08
C GLU A 41 -11.73 -23.97 13.18
N ILE A 42 -12.25 -23.52 12.03
CA ILE A 42 -13.50 -22.76 11.97
C ILE A 42 -14.64 -23.55 12.63
N THR A 43 -14.83 -24.82 12.24
CA THR A 43 -15.94 -25.65 12.77
C THR A 43 -15.78 -25.97 14.26
N LYS A 44 -14.55 -26.11 14.75
CA LYS A 44 -14.26 -26.31 16.17
C LYS A 44 -14.69 -25.11 17.00
N ILE A 45 -14.41 -23.89 16.53
CA ILE A 45 -14.84 -22.66 17.22
C ILE A 45 -16.36 -22.49 17.16
N VAL A 46 -16.98 -22.80 16.02
CA VAL A 46 -18.45 -22.75 15.86
C VAL A 46 -19.16 -23.82 16.70
N GLY A 47 -18.46 -24.90 17.08
CA GLY A 47 -19.02 -26.01 17.84
C GLY A 47 -19.79 -27.03 17.00
N ILE A 48 -19.38 -27.24 15.73
CA ILE A 48 -20.00 -28.19 14.80
C ILE A 48 -18.98 -29.20 14.27
N LYS A 49 -19.48 -30.31 13.70
CA LYS A 49 -18.63 -31.28 13.00
C LYS A 49 -18.10 -30.68 11.70
N GLU A 50 -16.91 -31.06 11.29
CA GLU A 50 -16.29 -30.59 10.04
C GLU A 50 -17.17 -30.89 8.81
N SER A 51 -17.83 -32.06 8.78
CA SER A 51 -18.76 -32.43 7.71
C SER A 51 -19.98 -31.48 7.60
N SER A 52 -20.39 -30.85 8.70
CA SER A 52 -21.51 -29.90 8.72
C SER A 52 -21.18 -28.57 8.02
N PHE A 53 -19.90 -28.24 7.82
CA PHE A 53 -19.49 -27.07 7.03
C PHE A 53 -20.04 -27.17 5.60
N TYR A 54 -19.95 -28.36 5.00
CA TYR A 54 -20.30 -28.59 3.60
C TYR A 54 -21.80 -28.51 3.31
N ASN A 55 -22.64 -28.52 4.35
CA ASN A 55 -24.07 -28.23 4.23
C ASN A 55 -24.35 -26.74 3.95
N HIS A 56 -23.38 -25.87 4.26
CA HIS A 56 -23.52 -24.41 4.15
C HIS A 56 -22.62 -23.78 3.09
N PHE A 57 -21.41 -24.33 2.91
CA PHE A 57 -20.43 -23.84 1.94
C PHE A 57 -19.78 -25.03 1.23
N LYS A 58 -19.77 -25.00 -0.12
CA LYS A 58 -19.20 -26.08 -0.93
C LYS A 58 -17.72 -26.37 -0.60
N ASN A 59 -16.96 -25.33 -0.30
CA ASN A 59 -15.54 -25.37 0.08
C ASN A 59 -15.13 -24.02 0.70
N LYS A 60 -13.86 -23.92 1.14
CA LYS A 60 -13.30 -22.68 1.68
C LYS A 60 -13.33 -21.51 0.68
N ASP A 61 -13.13 -21.77 -0.61
CA ASP A 61 -13.15 -20.74 -1.66
C ASP A 61 -14.55 -20.12 -1.85
N ALA A 62 -15.62 -20.92 -1.75
CA ALA A 62 -16.99 -20.43 -1.83
C ALA A 62 -17.30 -19.45 -0.69
N LEU A 63 -16.87 -19.78 0.53
CA LEU A 63 -16.94 -18.91 1.70
C LEU A 63 -16.14 -17.61 1.49
N VAL A 64 -14.91 -17.71 0.98
CA VAL A 64 -14.08 -16.54 0.65
C VAL A 64 -14.76 -15.64 -0.39
N ASN A 65 -15.38 -16.22 -1.42
CA ASN A 65 -16.12 -15.44 -2.41
C ASN A 65 -17.32 -14.70 -1.81
N GLU A 66 -18.02 -15.28 -0.83
CA GLU A 66 -19.07 -14.55 -0.09
C GLU A 66 -18.48 -13.35 0.68
N ILE A 67 -17.29 -13.48 1.28
CA ILE A 67 -16.59 -12.36 1.96
C ILE A 67 -16.19 -11.26 0.95
N ILE A 68 -15.66 -11.65 -0.21
CA ILE A 68 -15.31 -10.70 -1.29
C ILE A 68 -16.57 -9.97 -1.79
N ASN A 69 -17.68 -10.68 -1.95
CA ASN A 69 -18.94 -10.09 -2.38
C ASN A 69 -19.50 -9.11 -1.34
N LEU A 70 -19.36 -9.42 -0.05
CA LEU A 70 -19.69 -8.49 1.04
C LEU A 70 -18.88 -7.19 0.90
N PHE A 71 -17.58 -7.30 0.66
CA PHE A 71 -16.70 -6.15 0.45
C PHE A 71 -17.14 -5.29 -0.74
N ILE A 72 -17.35 -5.90 -1.91
CA ILE A 72 -17.80 -5.21 -3.13
C ILE A 72 -19.16 -4.54 -2.91
N HIS A 73 -20.10 -5.23 -2.27
CA HIS A 73 -21.44 -4.70 -2.01
C HIS A 73 -21.38 -3.47 -1.08
N LYS A 74 -20.60 -3.54 0.00
CA LYS A 74 -20.41 -2.38 0.91
C LYS A 74 -19.76 -1.20 0.19
N PHE A 75 -18.73 -1.45 -0.64
CA PHE A 75 -18.10 -0.42 -1.46
C PHE A 75 -19.11 0.26 -2.39
N ASN A 76 -19.89 -0.53 -3.15
CA ASN A 76 -20.86 -0.01 -4.11
C ASN A 76 -21.96 0.83 -3.42
N ARG A 77 -22.45 0.40 -2.26
CA ARG A 77 -23.48 1.14 -1.51
C ARG A 77 -22.98 2.50 -0.99
N ASN A 78 -21.70 2.60 -0.67
CA ASN A 78 -21.15 3.79 -0.01
C ASN A 78 -20.61 4.83 -0.98
N ILE A 79 -19.89 4.42 -2.02
CA ILE A 79 -19.15 5.31 -2.92
C ILE A 79 -19.85 5.47 -4.27
N SER A 80 -20.59 4.46 -4.75
CA SER A 80 -21.23 4.46 -6.08
C SER A 80 -22.74 4.74 -6.09
N ASN A 81 -23.28 5.35 -5.02
CA ASN A 81 -24.71 5.64 -4.94
C ASN A 81 -25.01 6.94 -5.72
N GLU A 82 -25.78 6.83 -6.80
CA GLU A 82 -26.13 7.95 -7.70
C GLU A 82 -26.71 9.15 -6.94
N LYS A 83 -27.62 8.94 -5.99
CA LYS A 83 -28.19 10.02 -5.16
C LYS A 83 -27.13 10.73 -4.31
N LYS A 84 -26.14 10.00 -3.80
CA LYS A 84 -25.02 10.63 -3.07
C LYS A 84 -24.16 11.46 -4.03
N ILE A 85 -23.90 10.95 -5.23
CA ILE A 85 -23.14 11.68 -6.24
C ILE A 85 -23.88 12.97 -6.62
N GLU A 86 -25.19 12.92 -6.88
CA GLU A 86 -26.01 14.12 -7.13
C GLU A 86 -25.90 15.14 -5.99
N ASN A 87 -25.99 14.69 -4.74
CA ASN A 87 -25.82 15.56 -3.57
C ASN A 87 -24.42 16.20 -3.54
N ILE A 88 -23.35 15.44 -3.81
CA ILE A 88 -21.98 15.97 -3.91
C ILE A 88 -21.92 17.03 -5.01
N LEU A 89 -22.49 16.74 -6.18
CA LEU A 89 -22.46 17.65 -7.31
C LEU A 89 -23.29 18.92 -7.05
N SER A 90 -24.27 18.90 -6.14
CA SER A 90 -25.03 20.10 -5.75
C SER A 90 -24.26 21.06 -4.84
N GLU A 91 -23.22 20.56 -4.15
CA GLU A 91 -22.38 21.36 -3.25
C GLU A 91 -21.45 22.30 -4.07
N LYS A 92 -21.26 23.52 -3.57
CA LYS A 92 -20.42 24.55 -4.20
C LYS A 92 -19.08 24.73 -3.49
N SER A 93 -18.97 24.31 -2.23
CA SER A 93 -17.74 24.36 -1.46
C SER A 93 -16.86 23.15 -1.78
N LEU A 94 -15.72 23.40 -2.42
CA LEU A 94 -14.72 22.38 -2.70
C LEU A 94 -14.27 21.65 -1.43
N LYS A 95 -13.92 22.39 -0.36
CA LYS A 95 -13.60 21.80 0.95
C LYS A 95 -14.63 20.79 1.43
N LYS A 96 -15.92 21.14 1.39
CA LYS A 96 -17.01 20.23 1.83
C LYS A 96 -17.10 19.00 0.95
N ILE A 97 -16.91 19.14 -0.36
CA ILE A 97 -16.87 18.01 -1.31
C ILE A 97 -15.72 17.07 -0.95
N LEU A 98 -14.51 17.58 -0.78
CA LEU A 98 -13.32 16.78 -0.44
C LEU A 98 -13.49 16.05 0.89
N ILE A 99 -13.98 16.75 1.92
CA ILE A 99 -14.29 16.15 3.23
C ILE A 99 -15.37 15.08 3.10
N PHE A 100 -16.44 15.34 2.35
CA PHE A 100 -17.51 14.37 2.16
C PHE A 100 -17.01 13.09 1.47
N LEU A 101 -16.19 13.26 0.42
CA LEU A 101 -15.57 12.14 -0.30
C LEU A 101 -14.71 11.30 0.64
N TYR A 102 -13.91 11.96 1.48
CA TYR A 102 -13.13 11.32 2.52
C TYR A 102 -14.04 10.57 3.51
N VAL A 103 -14.90 11.29 4.24
CA VAL A 103 -15.82 10.77 5.28
C VAL A 103 -16.69 9.62 4.80
N SER A 104 -17.11 9.64 3.53
CA SER A 104 -17.90 8.55 2.93
C SER A 104 -17.17 7.22 2.92
N VAL A 105 -15.84 7.23 2.78
CA VAL A 105 -15.02 6.02 2.91
C VAL A 105 -14.90 5.60 4.37
N PHE A 106 -14.71 6.54 5.31
CA PHE A 106 -14.61 6.24 6.74
C PHE A 106 -15.86 5.60 7.32
N ASN A 107 -17.01 6.17 7.01
CA ASN A 107 -18.30 5.65 7.48
C ASN A 107 -18.60 4.24 6.91
N SER A 108 -17.80 3.74 5.97
CA SER A 108 -17.89 2.37 5.47
C SER A 108 -17.10 1.34 6.30
N LEU A 109 -16.19 1.78 7.17
CA LEU A 109 -15.23 0.95 7.92
C LEU A 109 -15.68 0.69 9.37
N ASP A 110 -16.84 0.05 9.54
CA ASP A 110 -17.22 -0.52 10.84
C ASP A 110 -16.30 -1.71 11.24
N LYS A 111 -16.33 -2.14 12.51
CA LYS A 111 -15.45 -3.22 13.03
C LYS A 111 -15.41 -4.45 12.12
N LYS A 112 -16.56 -4.89 11.61
CA LYS A 112 -16.64 -6.04 10.72
C LYS A 112 -15.99 -5.75 9.37
N MET A 113 -16.22 -4.56 8.81
CA MET A 113 -15.61 -4.14 7.57
C MET A 113 -14.10 -3.91 7.68
N ILE A 114 -13.58 -3.57 8.85
CA ILE A 114 -12.12 -3.54 9.10
C ILE A 114 -11.54 -4.94 8.92
N GLU A 115 -12.12 -5.96 9.57
CA GLU A 115 -11.66 -7.36 9.43
C GLU A 115 -11.72 -7.81 7.96
N VAL A 116 -12.82 -7.50 7.26
CA VAL A 116 -12.95 -7.79 5.83
C VAL A 116 -11.87 -7.07 5.02
N THR A 117 -11.63 -5.79 5.27
CA THR A 117 -10.60 -5.00 4.54
C THR A 117 -9.20 -5.53 4.82
N LYS A 118 -8.90 -5.97 6.05
CA LYS A 118 -7.64 -6.66 6.38
C LYS A 118 -7.47 -7.92 5.55
N ILE A 119 -8.50 -8.77 5.43
CA ILE A 119 -8.45 -9.95 4.55
C ILE A 119 -8.15 -9.52 3.10
N MET A 120 -8.80 -8.47 2.61
CA MET A 120 -8.55 -7.98 1.25
C MET A 120 -7.10 -7.56 1.05
N ILE A 121 -6.51 -6.82 1.99
CA ILE A 121 -5.10 -6.36 1.93
C ILE A 121 -4.12 -7.54 2.06
N ILE A 122 -4.31 -8.42 3.03
CA ILE A 122 -3.46 -9.61 3.25
C ILE A 122 -3.40 -10.48 1.98
N GLU A 123 -4.53 -10.62 1.31
CA GLU A 123 -4.72 -11.59 0.22
C GLU A 123 -4.56 -10.99 -1.18
N GLU A 124 -4.42 -9.67 -1.30
CA GLU A 124 -4.43 -8.96 -2.59
C GLU A 124 -3.37 -9.47 -3.58
N PHE A 125 -2.25 -9.95 -3.05
CA PHE A 125 -1.13 -10.44 -3.85
C PHE A 125 -1.14 -11.96 -4.09
N ARG A 126 -2.03 -12.70 -3.42
CA ARG A 126 -2.03 -14.17 -3.40
C ARG A 126 -3.33 -14.75 -3.95
N ASN A 127 -4.47 -14.15 -3.63
CA ASN A 127 -5.79 -14.61 -4.05
C ASN A 127 -6.27 -13.90 -5.32
N LYS A 128 -6.45 -14.65 -6.40
CA LYS A 128 -6.87 -14.11 -7.71
C LYS A 128 -8.24 -13.41 -7.68
N ASN A 129 -9.17 -13.86 -6.84
CA ASN A 129 -10.52 -13.28 -6.75
C ASN A 129 -10.50 -11.97 -5.96
N VAL A 130 -9.76 -11.93 -4.84
CA VAL A 130 -9.49 -10.70 -4.08
C VAL A 130 -8.86 -9.65 -4.98
N LYS A 131 -7.83 -10.02 -5.73
CA LYS A 131 -7.15 -9.17 -6.70
C LYS A 131 -8.08 -8.60 -7.77
N LYS A 132 -8.95 -9.42 -8.35
CA LYS A 132 -9.96 -8.97 -9.33
C LYS A 132 -10.94 -7.98 -8.71
N ALA A 133 -11.41 -8.25 -7.49
CA ALA A 133 -12.31 -7.38 -6.76
C ALA A 133 -11.69 -6.01 -6.46
N LEU A 134 -10.44 -5.98 -5.97
CA LEU A 134 -9.72 -4.74 -5.71
C LEU A 134 -9.48 -3.94 -7.00
N LYS A 135 -9.06 -4.58 -8.09
CA LYS A 135 -8.92 -3.90 -9.39
C LYS A 135 -10.22 -3.29 -9.89
N PHE A 136 -11.33 -4.00 -9.74
CA PHE A 136 -12.66 -3.47 -10.06
C PHE A 136 -12.99 -2.24 -9.21
N ILE A 137 -12.74 -2.31 -7.90
CA ILE A 137 -12.97 -1.24 -6.94
C ILE A 137 -12.12 -0.01 -7.25
N TYR A 138 -10.80 -0.17 -7.44
CA TYR A 138 -9.90 0.92 -7.81
C TYR A 138 -10.32 1.60 -9.11
N SER A 139 -10.62 0.80 -10.14
CA SER A 139 -11.05 1.33 -11.45
C SER A 139 -12.37 2.09 -11.36
N LYS A 140 -13.32 1.58 -10.57
CA LYS A 140 -14.62 2.22 -10.38
C LYS A 140 -14.51 3.50 -9.55
N ASN A 141 -13.73 3.47 -8.45
CA ASN A 141 -13.48 4.65 -7.63
C ASN A 141 -12.83 5.77 -8.45
N PHE A 142 -11.80 5.42 -9.23
CA PHE A 142 -11.12 6.35 -10.11
C PHE A 142 -12.09 7.04 -11.10
N ARG A 143 -12.97 6.28 -11.74
CA ARG A 143 -14.01 6.85 -12.63
C ARG A 143 -14.95 7.80 -11.90
N ILE A 144 -15.40 7.46 -10.69
CA ILE A 144 -16.30 8.32 -9.91
C ILE A 144 -15.63 9.64 -9.56
N ILE A 145 -14.39 9.61 -9.06
CA ILE A 145 -13.64 10.82 -8.73
C ILE A 145 -13.38 11.67 -9.98
N LYS A 146 -13.03 11.05 -11.12
CA LYS A 146 -12.91 11.77 -12.40
C LYS A 146 -14.21 12.46 -12.79
N THR A 147 -15.36 11.80 -12.68
CA THR A 147 -16.66 12.42 -12.98
C THR A 147 -16.92 13.62 -12.08
N ILE A 148 -16.64 13.49 -10.78
CA ILE A 148 -16.84 14.57 -9.81
C ILE A 148 -15.95 15.76 -10.16
N PHE A 149 -14.64 15.56 -10.31
CA PHE A 149 -13.72 16.64 -10.63
C PHE A 149 -13.99 17.26 -12.02
N SER A 150 -14.43 16.49 -13.00
CA SER A 150 -14.85 17.04 -14.31
C SER A 150 -16.01 18.00 -14.13
N ASN A 151 -17.00 17.62 -13.32
CA ASN A 151 -18.14 18.49 -13.03
C ASN A 151 -17.75 19.76 -12.26
N LEU A 152 -16.75 19.69 -11.38
CA LEU A 152 -16.23 20.87 -10.68
C LEU A 152 -15.55 21.84 -11.64
N ILE A 153 -14.85 21.34 -12.67
CA ILE A 153 -14.27 22.15 -13.75
C ILE A 153 -15.40 22.79 -14.57
N ASP A 154 -16.40 22.01 -15.00
CA ASP A 154 -17.53 22.51 -15.80
C ASP A 154 -18.31 23.61 -15.07
N LYS A 155 -18.49 23.46 -13.75
CA LYS A 155 -19.13 24.45 -12.87
C LYS A 155 -18.21 25.61 -12.48
N LYS A 156 -16.96 25.60 -12.91
CA LYS A 156 -15.93 26.60 -12.58
C LYS A 156 -15.69 26.74 -11.07
N ILE A 157 -15.93 25.67 -10.31
CA ILE A 157 -15.57 25.58 -8.88
C ILE A 157 -14.05 25.42 -8.74
N ILE A 158 -13.43 24.69 -9.66
CA ILE A 158 -11.98 24.59 -9.80
C ILE A 158 -11.55 25.01 -11.21
N PRO A 159 -10.33 25.53 -11.38
CA PRO A 159 -9.77 25.81 -12.71
C PRO A 159 -9.53 24.51 -13.49
N TYR A 160 -9.24 24.65 -14.79
CA TYR A 160 -8.83 23.52 -15.62
C TYR A 160 -7.59 22.83 -15.04
N CYS A 161 -7.69 21.51 -14.89
CA CYS A 161 -6.61 20.64 -14.43
C CYS A 161 -6.59 19.36 -15.28
N ASP A 162 -5.44 18.69 -15.35
CA ASP A 162 -5.41 17.31 -15.85
C ASP A 162 -6.22 16.41 -14.90
N ILE A 163 -7.37 15.98 -15.38
CA ILE A 163 -8.37 15.24 -14.61
C ILE A 163 -7.85 13.89 -14.12
N ASP A 164 -6.99 13.23 -14.88
CA ASP A 164 -6.40 11.95 -14.50
C ASP A 164 -5.42 12.16 -13.35
N ILE A 165 -4.54 13.16 -13.46
CA ILE A 165 -3.56 13.45 -12.43
C ILE A 165 -4.25 13.86 -11.13
N ILE A 166 -5.13 14.87 -11.12
CA ILE A 166 -5.75 15.32 -9.86
C ILE A 166 -6.59 14.22 -9.19
N SER A 167 -7.16 13.29 -9.97
CA SER A 167 -7.89 12.15 -9.43
C SER A 167 -6.95 11.18 -8.72
N LEU A 168 -5.76 10.92 -9.27
CA LEU A 168 -4.73 10.11 -8.63
C LEU A 168 -4.18 10.79 -7.36
N GLU A 169 -3.82 12.06 -7.47
CA GLU A 169 -3.31 12.87 -6.34
C GLU A 169 -4.31 12.98 -5.18
N PHE A 170 -5.60 12.84 -5.46
CA PHE A 170 -6.63 12.74 -4.44
C PHE A 170 -6.73 11.31 -3.88
N ILE A 171 -6.97 10.31 -4.74
CA ILE A 171 -7.30 8.94 -4.30
C ILE A 171 -6.14 8.28 -3.56
N TYR A 172 -4.90 8.51 -4.00
CA TYR A 172 -3.76 7.69 -3.58
C TYR A 172 -3.35 8.03 -2.14
N PRO A 173 -3.16 9.31 -1.77
CA PRO A 173 -2.95 9.69 -0.38
C PRO A 173 -4.04 9.21 0.56
N LEU A 174 -5.30 9.32 0.16
CA LEU A 174 -6.42 8.83 0.97
C LEU A 174 -6.40 7.31 1.17
N THR A 175 -6.04 6.56 0.12
CA THR A 175 -5.86 5.11 0.21
C THR A 175 -4.74 4.76 1.18
N SER A 176 -3.60 5.47 1.12
CA SER A 176 -2.50 5.32 2.07
C SER A 176 -2.90 5.64 3.50
N PHE A 177 -3.66 6.72 3.74
CA PHE A 177 -4.20 7.04 5.08
C PHE A 177 -5.05 5.90 5.62
N ILE A 178 -5.96 5.34 4.80
CA ILE A 178 -6.80 4.22 5.21
C ILE A 178 -5.97 2.98 5.55
N ILE A 179 -4.95 2.66 4.75
CA ILE A 179 -4.06 1.53 5.02
C ILE A 179 -3.31 1.74 6.34
N GLU A 180 -2.74 2.94 6.56
CA GLU A 180 -2.06 3.28 7.83
C GLU A 180 -3.00 3.10 9.01
N THR A 181 -4.21 3.62 8.92
CA THR A 181 -5.25 3.49 9.94
C THR A 181 -5.57 2.02 10.22
N ILE A 182 -5.72 1.17 9.20
CA ILE A 182 -6.01 -0.26 9.38
C ILE A 182 -4.81 -0.99 10.02
N ILE A 183 -3.58 -0.58 9.72
CA ILE A 183 -2.37 -1.12 10.36
C ILE A 183 -2.31 -0.71 11.83
N ARG A 184 -2.64 0.55 12.15
CA ARG A 184 -2.66 1.10 13.52
C ARG A 184 -3.86 0.65 14.36
N GLU A 185 -4.81 -0.07 13.78
CA GLU A 185 -5.96 -0.58 14.52
C GLU A 185 -5.53 -1.49 15.68
N GLU A 186 -6.25 -1.37 16.79
CA GLU A 186 -6.10 -2.16 18.01
C GLU A 186 -7.50 -2.63 18.45
N ASP A 187 -7.71 -3.95 18.57
CA ASP A 187 -8.95 -4.58 19.07
C ASP A 187 -10.29 -4.18 18.41
N GLY A 188 -10.26 -3.79 17.13
CA GLY A 188 -11.41 -3.31 16.37
C GLY A 188 -11.63 -1.81 16.49
N ILE A 189 -10.74 -1.10 17.19
CA ILE A 189 -10.79 0.34 17.41
C ILE A 189 -9.81 1.01 16.46
N ILE A 190 -10.36 1.93 15.67
CA ILE A 190 -9.57 2.79 14.81
C ILE A 190 -9.49 4.18 15.43
N HIS A 191 -8.26 4.70 15.47
CA HIS A 191 -8.00 6.11 15.71
C HIS A 191 -7.65 6.80 14.39
N PHE A 192 -8.56 7.65 13.92
CA PHE A 192 -8.31 8.52 12.78
C PHE A 192 -7.64 9.80 13.24
N ASP A 193 -6.55 10.18 12.57
CA ASP A 193 -5.90 11.47 12.77
C ASP A 193 -6.63 12.57 11.99
N ILE A 194 -7.82 12.93 12.47
CA ILE A 194 -8.76 13.86 11.80
C ILE A 194 -8.08 15.20 11.51
N GLU A 195 -7.18 15.65 12.39
CA GLU A 195 -6.44 16.90 12.24
C GLU A 195 -5.50 16.82 11.04
N LYS A 196 -4.63 15.80 10.98
CA LYS A 196 -3.70 15.58 9.86
C LYS A 196 -4.42 15.44 8.53
N ILE A 197 -5.56 14.75 8.53
CA ILE A 197 -6.41 14.61 7.34
C ILE A 197 -6.98 15.96 6.91
N SER A 198 -7.54 16.73 7.85
CA SER A 198 -8.15 18.02 7.57
C SER A 198 -7.13 19.03 7.03
N GLU A 199 -5.91 19.00 7.59
CA GLU A 199 -4.77 19.79 7.11
C GLU A 199 -4.40 19.37 5.68
N TYR A 200 -4.26 18.07 5.43
CA TYR A 200 -4.00 17.53 4.10
C TYR A 200 -5.08 17.91 3.07
N LEU A 201 -6.36 17.80 3.42
CA LEU A 201 -7.46 18.16 2.51
C LEU A 201 -7.49 19.66 2.21
N SER A 202 -7.14 20.50 3.19
CA SER A 202 -7.02 21.95 2.99
C SER A 202 -5.81 22.30 2.10
N PHE A 203 -4.70 21.59 2.28
CA PHE A 203 -3.54 21.67 1.40
C PHE A 203 -3.89 21.26 -0.03
N PHE A 204 -4.55 20.11 -0.20
CA PHE A 204 -4.97 19.59 -1.50
C PHE A 204 -5.96 20.54 -2.20
N GLU A 205 -6.92 21.11 -1.46
CA GLU A 205 -7.81 22.18 -1.94
C GLU A 205 -7.00 23.36 -2.51
N GLY A 206 -6.02 23.86 -1.75
CA GLY A 206 -5.14 24.93 -2.21
C GLY A 206 -4.32 24.57 -3.44
N LEU A 207 -3.92 23.30 -3.60
CA LEU A 207 -3.23 22.81 -4.80
C LEU A 207 -4.12 22.86 -6.03
N ILE A 208 -5.32 22.30 -5.95
CA ILE A 208 -6.22 22.22 -7.12
C ILE A 208 -6.78 23.58 -7.52
N LEU A 209 -6.97 24.50 -6.57
CA LEU A 209 -7.43 25.87 -6.86
C LEU A 209 -6.41 26.72 -7.62
N LYS A 210 -5.12 26.40 -7.56
CA LYS A 210 -4.08 27.10 -8.35
C LYS A 210 -4.16 26.76 -9.84
N GLY A 211 -4.83 25.66 -10.19
CA GLY A 211 -4.86 25.15 -11.56
C GLY A 211 -3.57 24.44 -11.91
N ILE A 212 -3.68 23.33 -12.62
CA ILE A 212 -2.54 22.49 -12.95
C ILE A 212 -2.60 22.11 -14.41
N ASN A 213 -1.86 22.84 -15.23
CA ASN A 213 -1.77 22.62 -16.67
C ASN A 213 -0.48 21.88 -17.03
N ASN A 214 -0.61 20.89 -17.91
CA ASN A 214 0.53 20.09 -18.37
C ASN A 214 1.52 20.85 -19.27
N SER A 215 1.29 22.14 -19.53
CA SER A 215 2.08 22.93 -20.48
C SER A 215 3.53 23.16 -20.07
N ASN A 216 3.86 23.01 -18.79
CA ASN A 216 5.21 23.23 -18.24
C ASN A 216 5.89 21.94 -17.72
N LEU A 217 5.36 20.75 -18.06
CA LEU A 217 5.96 19.50 -17.62
C LEU A 217 7.29 19.26 -18.33
N LYS A 218 8.37 19.09 -17.56
CA LYS A 218 9.64 18.62 -18.11
C LYS A 218 9.60 17.10 -18.29
N LEU A 219 10.10 16.63 -19.43
CA LEU A 219 10.11 15.20 -19.76
C LEU A 219 11.23 14.46 -19.02
N ILE A 220 10.91 13.24 -18.58
CA ILE A 220 11.89 12.30 -18.04
C ILE A 220 12.68 11.68 -19.19
N ASN A 221 14.00 11.63 -19.07
CA ASN A 221 14.89 11.00 -20.05
C ASN A 221 15.14 9.54 -19.66
N ASP A 222 14.34 8.62 -20.20
CA ASP A 222 14.44 7.19 -19.88
C ASP A 222 15.79 6.57 -20.24
N ASN A 223 16.43 7.00 -21.34
CA ASN A 223 17.74 6.47 -21.73
C ASN A 223 18.81 6.84 -20.71
N LEU A 224 18.83 8.10 -20.27
CA LEU A 224 19.72 8.57 -19.21
C LEU A 224 19.45 7.82 -17.91
N VAL A 225 18.19 7.73 -17.48
CA VAL A 225 17.84 7.05 -16.23
C VAL A 225 18.22 5.58 -16.26
N ASN A 226 17.92 4.85 -17.35
CA ASN A 226 18.29 3.45 -17.48
C ASN A 226 19.82 3.24 -17.41
N SER A 227 20.60 4.14 -18.02
CA SER A 227 22.06 4.10 -17.92
C SER A 227 22.53 4.26 -16.47
N LEU A 228 22.01 5.25 -15.75
CA LEU A 228 22.37 5.53 -14.36
C LEU A 228 21.97 4.38 -13.44
N ILE A 229 20.78 3.80 -13.64
CA ILE A 229 20.32 2.64 -12.87
C ILE A 229 21.23 1.44 -13.09
N ASN A 230 21.66 1.16 -14.33
CA ASN A 230 22.61 0.09 -14.60
C ASN A 230 23.97 0.31 -13.92
N GLU A 231 24.42 1.56 -13.78
CA GLU A 231 25.64 1.90 -13.03
C GLU A 231 25.47 1.70 -11.53
N LEU A 232 24.34 2.14 -10.96
CA LEU A 232 24.02 2.04 -9.54
C LEU A 232 23.76 0.60 -9.08
N ILE A 233 23.16 -0.22 -9.94
CA ILE A 233 22.81 -1.62 -9.64
C ILE A 233 23.95 -2.58 -10.01
N LYS A 234 25.17 -2.10 -10.33
CA LYS A 234 26.33 -2.98 -10.58
C LYS A 234 26.49 -3.99 -9.44
N THR A 235 26.06 -5.22 -9.69
CA THR A 235 26.12 -6.32 -8.74
C THR A 235 27.57 -6.75 -8.59
N GLU A 236 28.11 -6.72 -7.37
CA GLU A 236 29.27 -7.53 -7.04
C GLU A 236 28.89 -9.00 -7.29
N ASN A 237 29.46 -9.61 -8.31
CA ASN A 237 29.41 -11.06 -8.51
C ASN A 237 30.29 -11.71 -7.42
N ARG A 238 29.75 -11.80 -6.21
CA ARG A 238 30.34 -12.57 -5.12
C ARG A 238 29.47 -13.77 -4.81
N ASN A 239 30.10 -14.89 -4.48
CA ASN A 239 29.38 -16.08 -4.04
C ASN A 239 28.68 -15.79 -2.71
N LEU A 240 27.35 -15.98 -2.69
CA LEU A 240 26.57 -15.84 -1.47
C LEU A 240 26.96 -16.94 -0.47
N THR A 241 27.11 -16.56 0.79
CA THR A 241 27.19 -17.51 1.89
C THR A 241 25.89 -18.29 2.04
N THR A 242 25.91 -19.47 2.65
CA THR A 242 24.68 -20.25 2.91
C THR A 242 23.64 -19.44 3.69
N LYS A 243 24.08 -18.59 4.63
CA LYS A 243 23.18 -17.69 5.38
C LYS A 243 22.49 -16.69 4.46
N GLU A 244 23.22 -16.07 3.52
CA GLU A 244 22.65 -15.17 2.51
C GLU A 244 21.72 -15.90 1.53
N GLN A 245 22.05 -17.13 1.13
CA GLN A 245 21.16 -17.95 0.28
C GLN A 245 19.84 -18.28 0.99
N ILE A 246 19.89 -18.67 2.27
CA ILE A 246 18.68 -18.89 3.08
C ILE A 246 17.86 -17.61 3.16
N PHE A 247 18.49 -16.46 3.38
CA PHE A 247 17.83 -15.17 3.43
C PHE A 247 17.11 -14.83 2.13
N GLU A 248 17.80 -14.90 0.98
CA GLU A 248 17.22 -14.53 -0.31
C GLU A 248 16.07 -15.46 -0.71
N ILE A 249 16.26 -16.77 -0.56
CA ILE A 249 15.24 -17.76 -0.92
C ILE A 249 14.03 -17.68 0.02
N ALA A 250 14.25 -17.50 1.32
CA ALA A 250 13.13 -17.31 2.23
C ALA A 250 12.36 -16.03 1.93
N THR A 251 13.04 -14.95 1.55
CA THR A 251 12.39 -13.70 1.15
C THR A 251 11.50 -13.91 -0.09
N ASP A 252 11.98 -14.64 -1.09
CA ASP A 252 11.19 -14.96 -2.28
C ASP A 252 9.99 -15.86 -1.95
N LEU A 253 10.17 -16.86 -1.09
CA LEU A 253 9.06 -17.72 -0.65
C LEU A 253 8.03 -16.94 0.18
N PHE A 254 8.46 -16.06 1.09
CA PHE A 254 7.56 -15.20 1.86
C PHE A 254 6.83 -14.20 0.96
N TYR A 255 7.51 -13.65 -0.05
CA TYR A 255 6.91 -12.80 -1.07
C TYR A 255 5.75 -13.55 -1.76
N GLU A 256 5.97 -14.78 -2.22
CA GLU A 256 4.98 -15.54 -2.98
C GLU A 256 3.85 -16.11 -2.11
N HIS A 257 4.19 -16.72 -0.97
CA HIS A 257 3.28 -17.56 -0.19
C HIS A 257 2.92 -16.99 1.18
N GLY A 258 3.59 -15.92 1.60
CA GLY A 258 3.47 -15.35 2.94
C GLY A 258 4.24 -16.10 4.01
N PHE A 259 4.45 -15.46 5.15
CA PHE A 259 5.24 -16.03 6.24
C PHE A 259 4.64 -17.35 6.75
N ASN A 260 3.33 -17.37 7.00
CA ASN A 260 2.62 -18.56 7.50
C ASN A 260 2.50 -19.68 6.46
N GLY A 261 2.59 -19.34 5.17
CA GLY A 261 2.49 -20.32 4.07
C GLY A 261 3.79 -21.08 3.76
N VAL A 262 4.89 -20.73 4.42
CA VAL A 262 6.23 -21.28 4.15
C VAL A 262 6.78 -22.01 5.36
N SER A 263 7.27 -23.24 5.18
CA SER A 263 7.96 -24.01 6.23
C SER A 263 9.48 -23.90 6.11
N ILE A 264 10.21 -24.22 7.19
CA ILE A 264 11.69 -24.32 7.17
C ILE A 264 12.13 -25.37 6.13
N ARG A 265 11.35 -26.44 5.97
CA ARG A 265 11.58 -27.47 4.97
C ARG A 265 11.46 -26.93 3.54
N ASP A 266 10.51 -26.07 3.25
CA ASP A 266 10.37 -25.45 1.92
C ASP A 266 11.58 -24.58 1.58
N ILE A 267 12.06 -23.80 2.56
CA ILE A 267 13.24 -22.94 2.43
C ILE A 267 14.48 -23.81 2.18
N THR A 268 14.77 -24.76 3.06
CA THR A 268 15.98 -25.59 2.99
C THR A 268 16.02 -26.46 1.75
N LYS A 269 14.88 -27.01 1.32
CA LYS A 269 14.74 -27.71 0.04
C LYS A 269 15.06 -26.81 -1.16
N SER A 270 14.61 -25.56 -1.14
CA SER A 270 14.84 -24.59 -2.21
C SER A 270 16.30 -24.10 -2.25
N VAL A 271 16.94 -23.98 -1.09
CA VAL A 271 18.39 -23.68 -0.96
C VAL A 271 19.25 -24.88 -1.36
N GLY A 272 18.74 -26.11 -1.23
CA GLY A 272 19.49 -27.34 -1.49
C GLY A 272 20.32 -27.83 -0.29
N ILE A 273 19.89 -27.52 0.94
CA ILE A 273 20.56 -27.93 2.18
C ILE A 273 19.66 -28.85 3.03
N LYS A 274 20.26 -29.54 4.00
CA LYS A 274 19.52 -30.32 5.00
C LYS A 274 18.82 -29.38 5.98
N GLU A 275 17.66 -29.80 6.50
CA GLU A 275 16.90 -29.01 7.47
C GLU A 275 17.71 -28.71 8.74
N SER A 276 18.55 -29.64 9.20
CA SER A 276 19.46 -29.42 10.34
C SER A 276 20.47 -28.28 10.10
N SER A 277 20.87 -28.04 8.84
CA SER A 277 21.80 -26.96 8.50
C SER A 277 21.19 -25.57 8.61
N PHE A 278 19.85 -25.44 8.59
CA PHE A 278 19.16 -24.17 8.85
C PHE A 278 19.51 -23.63 10.23
N TYR A 279 19.49 -24.51 11.23
CA TYR A 279 19.69 -24.16 12.64
C TYR A 279 21.11 -23.70 12.97
N ASN A 280 22.07 -23.90 12.06
CA ASN A 280 23.41 -23.32 12.17
C ASN A 280 23.44 -21.82 11.86
N HIS A 281 22.40 -21.30 11.21
CA HIS A 281 22.34 -19.91 10.72
C HIS A 281 21.20 -19.10 11.33
N TYR A 282 20.07 -19.75 11.61
CA TYR A 282 18.86 -19.16 12.20
C TYR A 282 18.24 -20.13 13.20
N THR A 283 17.91 -19.66 14.39
CA THR A 283 17.31 -20.46 15.47
C THR A 283 15.90 -20.93 15.12
N ASN A 284 15.14 -20.14 14.37
CA ASN A 284 13.79 -20.47 13.92
C ASN A 284 13.36 -19.57 12.74
N LYS A 285 12.17 -19.83 12.19
CA LYS A 285 11.60 -19.04 11.08
C LYS A 285 11.31 -17.59 11.47
N GLU A 286 11.00 -17.32 12.75
CA GLU A 286 10.72 -15.96 13.24
C GLU A 286 11.98 -15.08 13.25
N GLU A 287 13.14 -15.62 13.65
CA GLU A 287 14.42 -14.91 13.55
C GLU A 287 14.73 -14.54 12.10
N LEU A 288 14.44 -15.43 11.16
CA LEU A 288 14.66 -15.20 9.74
C LEU A 288 13.78 -14.07 9.19
N ILE A 289 12.46 -14.08 9.45
CA ILE A 289 11.60 -12.95 9.01
C ILE A 289 12.00 -11.64 9.69
N ASN A 290 12.37 -11.65 10.97
CA ASN A 290 12.87 -10.46 11.66
C ASN A 290 14.18 -9.95 11.02
N THR A 291 15.03 -10.85 10.54
CA THR A 291 16.24 -10.48 9.78
C THR A 291 15.88 -9.84 8.45
N VAL A 292 14.90 -10.38 7.72
CA VAL A 292 14.36 -9.80 6.46
C VAL A 292 13.81 -8.39 6.72
N ILE A 293 13.03 -8.24 7.78
CA ILE A 293 12.46 -6.95 8.22
C ILE A 293 13.56 -5.94 8.60
N ASN A 294 14.55 -6.35 9.38
CA ASN A 294 15.63 -5.46 9.85
C ASN A 294 16.63 -5.11 8.74
N TYR A 295 16.87 -6.02 7.80
CA TYR A 295 17.67 -5.71 6.62
C TYR A 295 17.06 -4.52 5.87
N TYR A 296 15.74 -4.48 5.73
CA TYR A 296 15.02 -3.39 5.08
C TYR A 296 15.15 -2.03 5.80
N LYS A 297 15.04 -2.02 7.13
CA LYS A 297 15.24 -0.82 7.96
C LYS A 297 16.62 -0.18 7.74
N ASN A 298 17.65 -1.00 7.52
CA ASN A 298 19.03 -0.55 7.43
C ASN A 298 19.51 -0.29 5.98
N ALA A 299 19.06 -1.10 5.02
CA ALA A 299 19.51 -1.05 3.62
C ALA A 299 18.98 0.18 2.84
N SER A 300 17.86 0.76 3.27
CA SER A 300 17.19 1.87 2.56
C SER A 300 17.81 3.25 2.81
N LEU A 301 18.54 3.45 3.93
CA LEU A 301 18.98 4.77 4.37
C LEU A 301 20.51 4.98 4.35
N LYS A 302 21.30 3.91 4.48
CA LYS A 302 22.77 4.01 4.66
C LYS A 302 23.60 3.70 3.42
N ASP A 303 23.05 2.94 2.48
CA ASP A 303 23.83 2.38 1.35
C ASP A 303 23.72 3.19 0.05
N LEU A 304 23.11 4.39 0.07
CA LEU A 304 22.98 5.23 -1.12
C LEU A 304 23.86 6.49 -1.05
N PRO A 305 24.94 6.57 -1.84
CA PRO A 305 25.72 7.80 -2.05
C PRO A 305 24.87 8.98 -2.53
N LEU A 306 23.76 8.68 -3.22
CA LEU A 306 22.77 9.62 -3.77
C LEU A 306 22.15 10.60 -2.76
N PHE A 307 22.23 10.29 -1.46
CA PHE A 307 21.46 10.99 -0.44
C PHE A 307 22.32 11.63 0.67
N SER A 308 23.63 11.72 0.46
CA SER A 308 24.42 12.75 1.15
C SER A 308 24.02 14.11 0.59
N ASP A 309 23.98 15.14 1.44
CA ASP A 309 23.48 16.46 1.06
C ASP A 309 24.26 17.06 -0.14
N GLU A 310 25.58 16.89 -0.14
CA GLU A 310 26.47 17.41 -1.17
C GLU A 310 26.30 16.67 -2.51
N PHE A 311 26.26 15.35 -2.49
CA PHE A 311 26.08 14.56 -3.71
C PHE A 311 24.69 14.77 -4.30
N LEU A 312 23.66 14.87 -3.48
CA LEU A 312 22.28 15.03 -3.93
C LEU A 312 22.09 16.29 -4.77
N LEU A 313 22.60 17.44 -4.30
CA LEU A 313 22.46 18.71 -5.02
C LEU A 313 23.22 18.69 -6.35
N VAL A 314 24.46 18.21 -6.35
CA VAL A 314 25.27 18.05 -7.57
C VAL A 314 24.60 17.09 -8.56
N TYR A 315 24.02 16.01 -8.06
CA TYR A 315 23.36 15.02 -8.89
C TYR A 315 22.07 15.58 -9.51
N ILE A 316 21.23 16.27 -8.74
CA ILE A 316 20.01 16.93 -9.24
C ILE A 316 20.36 18.00 -10.28
N ASP A 317 21.41 18.79 -10.07
CA ASP A 317 21.85 19.79 -11.04
C ASP A 317 22.23 19.13 -12.38
N LYS A 318 22.95 18.01 -12.32
CA LYS A 318 23.40 17.25 -13.50
C LYS A 318 22.25 16.62 -14.29
N ILE A 319 21.27 16.01 -13.62
CA ILE A 319 20.26 15.19 -14.31
C ILE A 319 18.87 15.83 -14.34
N GLY A 320 18.61 16.85 -13.53
CA GLY A 320 17.31 17.48 -13.36
C GLY A 320 16.41 16.77 -12.34
N LEU A 321 15.49 17.55 -11.76
CA LEU A 321 14.62 17.13 -10.66
C LEU A 321 13.72 15.93 -11.02
N GLU A 322 13.12 15.92 -12.20
CA GLU A 322 12.25 14.84 -12.67
C GLU A 322 13.00 13.51 -12.81
N ASN A 323 14.20 13.57 -13.40
CA ASN A 323 15.05 12.39 -13.56
C ASN A 323 15.58 11.90 -12.22
N PHE A 324 15.86 12.79 -11.27
CA PHE A 324 16.24 12.41 -9.91
C PHE A 324 15.16 11.56 -9.23
N PHE A 325 13.91 12.02 -9.21
CA PHE A 325 12.83 11.24 -8.61
C PHE A 325 12.56 9.94 -9.38
N TRP A 326 12.72 9.93 -10.70
CA TRP A 326 12.57 8.70 -11.49
C TRP A 326 13.69 7.69 -11.25
N VAL A 327 14.94 8.14 -11.14
CA VAL A 327 16.09 7.31 -10.72
C VAL A 327 15.82 6.76 -9.32
N ALA A 328 15.39 7.58 -8.37
CA ALA A 328 15.07 7.12 -7.02
C ALA A 328 13.97 6.04 -7.03
N HIS A 329 12.89 6.25 -7.80
CA HIS A 329 11.84 5.24 -7.96
C HIS A 329 12.35 3.94 -8.58
N LYS A 330 13.04 4.03 -9.73
CA LYS A 330 13.58 2.85 -10.42
C LYS A 330 14.61 2.12 -9.59
N TYR A 331 15.45 2.82 -8.84
CA TYR A 331 16.40 2.19 -7.94
C TYR A 331 15.66 1.36 -6.89
N ASN A 332 14.65 1.93 -6.24
CA ASN A 332 13.83 1.19 -5.26
C ASN A 332 13.12 -0.03 -5.88
N TYR A 333 12.73 0.07 -7.16
CA TYR A 333 11.98 -0.95 -7.87
C TYR A 333 12.85 -2.06 -8.48
N GLU A 334 13.97 -1.70 -9.10
CA GLU A 334 14.82 -2.57 -9.95
C GLU A 334 15.96 -3.27 -9.19
N LEU A 335 16.14 -2.99 -7.88
CA LEU A 335 17.10 -3.72 -7.03
C LEU A 335 16.93 -5.25 -7.19
N ARG A 336 18.01 -5.93 -7.61
CA ARG A 336 18.02 -7.35 -8.02
C ARG A 336 18.20 -8.31 -6.83
N GLY A 337 17.61 -9.51 -6.93
CA GLY A 337 17.69 -10.59 -5.92
C GLY A 337 16.57 -10.57 -4.88
N GLY A 338 16.78 -11.22 -3.72
CA GLY A 338 15.88 -11.17 -2.55
C GLY A 338 15.84 -9.79 -1.85
N LYS A 339 16.51 -8.77 -2.40
CA LYS A 339 16.74 -7.45 -1.80
C LYS A 339 15.94 -6.31 -2.45
N SER A 340 15.03 -6.63 -3.36
CA SER A 340 14.13 -5.62 -3.93
C SER A 340 13.26 -5.00 -2.84
N LEU A 341 13.29 -3.67 -2.72
CA LEU A 341 12.50 -2.97 -1.71
C LEU A 341 10.98 -3.16 -1.93
N THR A 342 10.54 -3.46 -3.16
CA THR A 342 9.13 -3.75 -3.43
C THR A 342 8.71 -5.13 -2.93
N LYS A 343 9.59 -6.14 -3.04
CA LYS A 343 9.33 -7.46 -2.46
C LYS A 343 9.18 -7.35 -0.94
N LEU A 344 10.10 -6.62 -0.32
CA LEU A 344 10.11 -6.37 1.11
C LEU A 344 8.90 -5.54 1.55
N THR A 345 8.51 -4.51 0.79
CA THR A 345 7.28 -3.72 1.02
C THR A 345 6.05 -4.62 1.00
N ARG A 346 5.92 -5.50 0.00
CA ARG A 346 4.81 -6.45 -0.08
C ARG A 346 4.75 -7.37 1.13
N ILE A 347 5.89 -7.97 1.50
CA ILE A 347 5.99 -8.86 2.67
C ILE A 347 5.55 -8.09 3.90
N LEU A 348 6.19 -6.94 4.17
CA LEU A 348 5.89 -6.09 5.32
C LEU A 348 4.41 -5.75 5.39
N VAL A 349 3.79 -5.23 4.33
CA VAL A 349 2.38 -4.84 4.39
C VAL A 349 1.47 -6.04 4.66
N SER A 350 1.73 -7.18 4.01
CA SER A 350 0.92 -8.38 4.24
C SER A 350 1.06 -8.94 5.66
N GLU A 351 2.24 -8.80 6.27
CA GLU A 351 2.53 -9.33 7.61
C GLU A 351 2.21 -8.31 8.72
N CYS A 352 2.23 -6.99 8.46
CA CYS A 352 1.89 -5.93 9.41
C CYS A 352 0.49 -6.05 9.99
N LEU A 353 -0.43 -6.71 9.29
CA LEU A 353 -1.81 -6.89 9.73
C LEU A 353 -2.01 -8.12 10.61
N ILE A 354 -0.99 -8.98 10.70
CA ILE A 354 -1.05 -10.30 11.35
C ILE A 354 0.00 -10.43 12.47
N ASN A 355 1.17 -9.80 12.32
CA ASN A 355 2.32 -9.96 13.21
C ASN A 355 2.73 -8.60 13.82
N GLU A 356 2.74 -8.52 15.15
CA GLU A 356 3.06 -7.27 15.88
C GLU A 356 4.47 -6.74 15.59
N LYS A 357 5.50 -7.61 15.51
CA LYS A 357 6.86 -7.15 15.17
C LYS A 357 6.93 -6.60 13.74
N ALA A 358 6.20 -7.22 12.82
CA ALA A 358 6.07 -6.71 11.46
C ALA A 358 5.32 -5.38 11.44
N LYS A 359 4.23 -5.25 12.22
CA LYS A 359 3.46 -4.00 12.40
C LYS A 359 4.36 -2.87 12.90
N GLU A 360 5.08 -3.07 14.01
CA GLU A 360 6.03 -2.12 14.56
C GLU A 360 7.06 -1.70 13.51
N ALA A 361 7.67 -2.67 12.83
CA ALA A 361 8.68 -2.40 11.82
C ALA A 361 8.14 -1.68 10.58
N GLY A 362 6.95 -2.03 10.12
CA GLY A 362 6.30 -1.38 8.99
C GLY A 362 5.89 0.05 9.34
N LEU A 363 5.34 0.27 10.54
CA LEU A 363 5.00 1.61 11.02
C LEU A 363 6.24 2.51 11.13
N GLU A 364 7.30 1.99 11.75
CA GLU A 364 8.58 2.69 11.86
C GLU A 364 9.17 3.00 10.49
N TYR A 365 9.14 2.05 9.55
CA TYR A 365 9.72 2.26 8.23
C TYR A 365 8.92 3.24 7.37
N PHE A 366 7.64 2.93 7.10
CA PHE A 366 6.86 3.63 6.08
C PHE A 366 6.46 5.03 6.51
N TYR A 367 6.22 5.21 7.82
CA TYR A 367 5.60 6.42 8.35
C TYR A 367 6.53 7.26 9.22
N ASN A 368 7.69 6.74 9.64
CA ASN A 368 8.70 7.52 10.38
C ASN A 368 9.99 7.63 9.57
N LEU A 369 10.77 6.56 9.43
CA LEU A 369 12.13 6.60 8.84
C LEU A 369 12.15 7.13 7.40
N TYR A 370 11.31 6.60 6.52
CA TYR A 370 11.23 7.09 5.14
C TYR A 370 10.63 8.50 5.07
N TYR A 371 9.74 8.83 6.01
CA TYR A 371 9.14 10.16 6.12
C TYR A 371 10.19 11.22 6.49
N ASP A 372 10.89 11.02 7.59
CA ASP A 372 11.96 11.91 8.09
C ASP A 372 13.04 12.09 7.02
N PHE A 373 13.39 11.00 6.34
CA PHE A 373 14.34 11.02 5.23
C PHE A 373 13.88 11.93 4.09
N MET A 374 12.66 11.76 3.59
CA MET A 374 12.14 12.57 2.49
C MET A 374 11.88 14.01 2.91
N GLU A 375 11.43 14.24 4.14
CA GLU A 375 11.24 15.59 4.69
C GLU A 375 12.58 16.34 4.74
N ARG A 376 13.67 15.67 5.16
CA ARG A 376 15.03 16.22 5.08
C ARG A 376 15.43 16.56 3.65
N ILE A 377 15.16 15.67 2.68
CA ILE A 377 15.46 15.94 1.26
C ILE A 377 14.69 17.16 0.75
N PHE A 378 13.40 17.27 1.05
CA PHE A 378 12.59 18.42 0.62
C PHE A 378 13.02 19.72 1.30
N ASN A 379 13.41 19.69 2.58
CA ASN A 379 14.01 20.83 3.26
C ASN A 379 15.29 21.30 2.55
N LEU A 380 16.17 20.37 2.17
CA LEU A 380 17.39 20.69 1.45
C LEU A 380 17.10 21.29 0.07
N MET A 381 16.11 20.75 -0.66
CA MET A 381 15.67 21.29 -1.96
C MET A 381 15.10 22.71 -1.84
N ILE A 382 14.32 23.00 -0.79
CA ILE A 382 13.78 24.35 -0.55
C ILE A 382 14.90 25.33 -0.19
N LYS A 383 15.81 24.94 0.70
CA LYS A 383 16.97 25.77 1.10
C LYS A 383 17.82 26.18 -0.10
N ASN A 384 17.97 25.29 -1.08
CA ASN A 384 18.75 25.51 -2.30
C ASN A 384 17.92 26.02 -3.48
N LYS A 385 16.68 26.49 -3.25
CA LYS A 385 15.82 27.05 -4.30
C LYS A 385 15.58 26.11 -5.49
N LEU A 386 15.51 24.81 -5.22
CA LEU A 386 15.02 23.81 -6.18
C LEU A 386 13.50 23.69 -6.10
N LEU A 387 12.95 23.84 -4.89
CA LEU A 387 11.51 23.88 -4.62
C LEU A 387 11.10 25.22 -3.97
N LYS A 388 9.84 25.62 -4.16
CA LYS A 388 9.22 26.82 -3.57
C LYS A 388 9.14 26.69 -2.04
N PRO A 389 9.19 27.81 -1.29
CA PRO A 389 8.93 27.79 0.15
C PRO A 389 7.50 27.32 0.43
N ILE A 390 7.37 26.11 0.98
CA ILE A 390 6.09 25.47 1.28
C ILE A 390 6.28 24.54 2.48
N SER A 391 5.19 24.21 3.19
CA SER A 391 5.23 23.26 4.32
C SER A 391 5.84 21.93 3.86
N THR A 392 7.01 21.60 4.40
CA THR A 392 7.75 20.36 4.11
C THR A 392 6.98 19.13 4.53
N ASN A 393 6.31 19.20 5.68
CA ASN A 393 5.43 18.15 6.16
C ASN A 393 4.32 17.82 5.14
N LEU A 394 3.64 18.85 4.60
CA LEU A 394 2.52 18.64 3.67
C LEU A 394 2.98 18.09 2.31
N ILE A 395 4.07 18.61 1.73
CA ILE A 395 4.59 18.06 0.46
C ILE A 395 5.19 16.66 0.64
N THR A 396 5.80 16.38 1.80
CA THR A 396 6.27 15.03 2.14
C THR A 396 5.11 14.06 2.22
N THR A 397 4.04 14.47 2.90
CA THR A 397 2.80 13.69 3.00
C THR A 397 2.19 13.42 1.63
N GLN A 398 2.07 14.44 0.77
CA GLN A 398 1.57 14.27 -0.60
C GLN A 398 2.40 13.26 -1.39
N TYR A 399 3.72 13.46 -1.43
CA TYR A 399 4.62 12.67 -2.26
C TYR A 399 4.70 11.22 -1.78
N ILE A 400 5.01 11.00 -0.49
CA ILE A 400 5.20 9.65 0.05
C ILE A 400 3.93 8.84 -0.04
N ARG A 401 2.78 9.42 0.37
CA ARG A 401 1.54 8.65 0.39
C ARG A 401 1.08 8.27 -1.01
N THR A 402 1.29 9.16 -1.99
CA THR A 402 1.01 8.87 -3.40
C THR A 402 1.92 7.76 -3.93
N MET A 403 3.23 7.89 -3.70
CA MET A 403 4.23 6.90 -4.11
C MET A 403 4.03 5.55 -3.43
N PHE A 404 3.62 5.53 -2.16
CA PHE A 404 3.30 4.31 -1.43
C PHE A 404 2.19 3.54 -2.15
N THR A 405 1.06 4.17 -2.46
CA THR A 405 -0.05 3.51 -3.18
C THR A 405 0.32 3.08 -4.61
N PHE A 406 1.21 3.80 -5.30
CA PHE A 406 1.74 3.34 -6.60
C PHE A 406 2.50 2.02 -6.50
N ILE A 407 3.25 1.78 -5.41
CA ILE A 407 3.95 0.50 -5.18
C ILE A 407 2.94 -0.65 -5.09
N PHE A 408 1.79 -0.45 -4.42
CA PHE A 408 0.71 -1.46 -4.39
C PHE A 408 0.17 -1.74 -5.78
N GLU A 409 -0.14 -0.70 -6.56
CA GLU A 409 -0.65 -0.88 -7.90
C GLU A 409 0.33 -1.65 -8.80
N LEU A 410 1.63 -1.33 -8.71
CA LEU A 410 2.70 -2.07 -9.40
C LEU A 410 2.70 -3.55 -9.02
N GLU A 411 2.69 -3.88 -7.73
CA GLU A 411 2.67 -5.28 -7.26
C GLU A 411 1.37 -6.01 -7.69
N LEU A 412 0.23 -5.31 -7.74
CA LEU A 412 -1.01 -5.84 -8.31
C LEU A 412 -0.92 -6.08 -9.83
N THR A 413 0.04 -5.51 -10.56
CA THR A 413 0.21 -5.76 -12.01
C THR A 413 1.17 -6.90 -12.34
N LYS A 414 2.12 -7.29 -11.47
CA LYS A 414 3.20 -8.25 -11.77
C LYS A 414 2.81 -9.73 -12.00
N CYS A 415 1.59 -10.18 -11.70
CA CYS A 415 1.20 -11.58 -11.95
C CYS A 415 0.72 -11.79 -13.40
N LYS A 416 1.58 -12.36 -14.26
CA LYS A 416 1.35 -12.81 -15.65
C LYS A 416 0.53 -11.85 -16.53
N GLY A 417 1.22 -11.07 -17.37
CA GLY A 417 0.67 -10.49 -18.60
C GLY A 417 -0.03 -9.14 -18.49
N LEU A 418 0.34 -8.29 -17.52
CA LEU A 418 -0.16 -6.91 -17.44
C LEU A 418 0.96 -5.88 -17.57
N ASP A 419 0.54 -4.72 -18.06
CA ASP A 419 1.36 -3.64 -18.59
C ASP A 419 1.94 -2.77 -17.45
N ILE A 420 3.08 -3.19 -16.90
CA ILE A 420 3.87 -2.42 -15.91
C ILE A 420 4.12 -0.99 -16.43
N GLU A 421 4.24 -0.82 -17.76
CA GLU A 421 4.44 0.50 -18.37
C GLU A 421 3.28 1.46 -18.09
N LYS A 422 2.03 0.98 -17.98
CA LYS A 422 0.90 1.86 -17.62
C LYS A 422 1.04 2.46 -16.24
N VAL A 423 1.48 1.67 -15.27
CA VAL A 423 1.66 2.15 -13.90
C VAL A 423 2.91 3.03 -13.82
N ASN A 424 4.00 2.64 -14.49
CA ASN A 424 5.19 3.49 -14.63
C ASN A 424 4.84 4.85 -15.24
N GLN A 425 3.97 4.89 -16.26
CA GLN A 425 3.54 6.14 -16.87
C GLN A 425 2.76 7.02 -15.89
N LYS A 426 1.88 6.44 -15.05
CA LYS A 426 1.20 7.21 -13.99
C LYS A 426 2.19 7.77 -12.97
N ILE A 427 3.21 7.00 -12.59
CA ILE A 427 4.26 7.44 -11.66
C ILE A 427 5.08 8.57 -12.28
N LYS A 428 5.45 8.47 -13.55
CA LYS A 428 6.11 9.56 -14.30
C LYS A 428 5.24 10.81 -14.31
N ASN A 429 3.96 10.68 -14.63
CA ASN A 429 3.03 11.81 -14.63
C ASN A 429 2.95 12.47 -13.25
N HIS A 430 2.87 11.67 -12.17
CA HIS A 430 2.94 12.17 -10.79
C HIS A 430 4.24 12.93 -10.50
N ILE A 431 5.40 12.35 -10.85
CA ILE A 431 6.71 12.99 -10.63
C ILE A 431 6.79 14.33 -11.37
N GLN A 432 6.42 14.35 -12.65
CA GLN A 432 6.46 15.55 -13.47
C GLN A 432 5.50 16.61 -12.94
N PHE A 433 4.29 16.20 -12.54
CA PHE A 433 3.31 17.07 -11.90
C PHE A 433 3.83 17.66 -10.59
N PHE A 434 4.36 16.82 -9.70
CA PHE A 434 4.94 17.24 -8.43
C PHE A 434 6.06 18.26 -8.64
N CYS A 435 6.98 17.96 -9.56
CA CYS A 435 8.06 18.87 -9.91
C CYS A 435 7.53 20.18 -10.49
N ALA A 436 6.60 20.16 -11.44
CA ALA A 436 6.06 21.38 -12.03
C ALA A 436 5.34 22.27 -11.00
N MET A 437 4.60 21.66 -10.08
CA MET A 437 3.84 22.38 -9.05
C MET A 437 4.75 23.07 -8.03
N PHE A 438 5.80 22.38 -7.58
CA PHE A 438 6.60 22.83 -6.46
C PHE A 438 7.97 23.39 -6.85
N ARG A 439 8.40 23.29 -8.12
CA ARG A 439 9.68 23.84 -8.59
C ARG A 439 9.78 25.33 -8.28
N TYR A 440 10.91 25.76 -7.73
CA TYR A 440 11.18 27.18 -7.53
C TYR A 440 11.20 27.91 -8.88
N SER A 441 10.36 28.92 -9.03
CA SER A 441 10.37 29.86 -10.16
C SER A 441 10.76 31.23 -9.63
N THR A 442 11.61 31.94 -10.35
CA THR A 442 12.00 33.33 -10.05
C THR A 442 10.98 34.37 -10.54
N ASP A 443 9.86 33.91 -11.10
CA ASP A 443 8.78 34.74 -11.63
C ASP A 443 8.13 35.62 -10.57
#